data_AF-A0A7W0URL0-F1
#
_entry.id   AF-A0A7W0URL0-F1
#
_cell.length_a   1.000
_cell.length_b   1.000
_cell.length_c   1.000
_cell.angle_alpha   90.00
_cell.angle_beta   90.00
_cell.angle_gamma   90.00
#
_symmetry.space_group_name_H-M   'P 1'
#
loop_
_entity.id
_entity.type
_entity.pdbx_description
1 polymer ?
#
loop_
_entity_poly.entity_id
_entity_poly.type
_entity_poly.pdbx_seq_one_letter_code
_entity_poly.pdbx_strand_id
1 'polypeptide(L)' 'MTLPSEGHGSRLSDHVNRRELEFFTLQDAELTPLDGGKAWTAQLLMLASRHVRLIVPATDD' A
#
# COMPACT_ATOMS: atom_id res chain seq x y z
N MET A 1 12.66 -8.87 39.33
CA MET A 1 12.63 -7.53 38.69
C MET A 1 11.37 -7.47 37.86
N THR A 2 10.43 -6.63 38.25
CA THR A 2 9.12 -6.46 37.60
C THR A 2 9.23 -5.28 36.63
N LEU A 3 8.81 -5.45 35.38
CA LEU A 3 8.87 -4.39 34.36
C LEU A 3 7.91 -3.24 34.70
N PRO A 4 8.28 -1.96 34.44
CA PRO A 4 7.39 -0.85 34.67
C PRO A 4 6.23 -0.87 33.67
N SER A 5 5.01 -0.81 34.22
CA SER A 5 3.77 -0.55 33.51
C SER A 5 3.71 0.93 33.15
N GLU A 6 3.82 1.22 31.85
CA GLU A 6 3.51 2.49 31.13
C GLU A 6 4.67 2.86 30.20
N GLY A 7 4.58 2.42 28.92
CA GLY A 7 5.51 2.88 27.88
C GLY A 7 5.83 1.88 26.77
N HIS A 8 5.56 0.58 26.98
CA HIS A 8 5.93 -0.47 26.01
C HIS A 8 4.90 -0.67 24.87
N GLY A 9 3.68 -0.14 25.00
CA GLY A 9 2.65 -0.27 23.97
C GLY A 9 2.78 0.74 22.82
N SER A 10 3.26 1.96 23.09
CA SER A 10 3.28 3.05 22.10
C SER A 10 4.31 2.80 20.98
N ARG A 11 5.55 2.43 21.33
CA ARG A 11 6.63 2.22 20.36
C ARG A 11 6.47 0.94 19.53
N LEU A 12 5.85 -0.09 20.11
CA LEU A 12 5.55 -1.33 19.38
C LEU A 12 4.41 -1.10 18.37
N SER A 13 3.39 -0.32 18.75
CA SER A 13 2.32 0.10 17.84
C SER A 13 2.88 0.93 16.68
N ASP A 14 3.80 1.87 16.93
CA ASP A 14 4.48 2.65 15.88
C ASP A 14 5.30 1.76 14.93
N HIS A 15 5.85 0.64 15.43
CA HIS A 15 6.66 -0.30 14.65
C HIS A 15 5.84 -1.31 13.84
N VAL A 16 4.67 -1.70 14.35
CA VAL A 16 3.73 -2.66 13.73
C VAL A 16 2.82 -1.96 12.74
N ASN A 17 2.46 -0.70 12.99
CA ASN A 17 1.65 0.13 12.10
C ASN A 17 2.52 0.83 11.04
N ARG A 18 3.47 0.08 10.45
CA ARG A 18 4.22 0.53 9.28
C ARG A 18 3.28 0.54 8.07
N ARG A 19 2.39 1.54 8.00
CA ARG A 19 1.65 1.93 6.78
C ARG A 19 2.59 2.12 5.57
N GLU A 20 3.89 2.29 5.81
CA GLU A 20 4.94 2.28 4.81
C GLU A 20 5.16 0.92 4.11
N LEU A 21 4.60 -0.17 4.61
CA LEU A 21 4.72 -1.53 4.07
C LEU A 21 3.39 -2.10 3.58
N GLU A 22 2.37 -1.25 3.39
CA GLU A 22 1.12 -1.68 2.77
C GLU A 22 1.26 -1.62 1.24
N PHE A 23 1.06 -2.78 0.60
CA PHE A 23 1.08 -2.91 -0.85
C PHE A 23 -0.21 -3.57 -1.33
N PHE A 24 -0.72 -3.11 -2.46
CA PHE A 24 -1.68 -3.86 -3.26
C PHE A 24 -0.93 -4.73 -4.25
N THR A 25 -1.36 -5.98 -4.38
CA THR A 25 -0.88 -6.87 -5.43
C THR A 25 -1.89 -6.86 -6.56
N LEU A 26 -1.45 -6.47 -7.76
CA LEU A 26 -2.23 -6.51 -8.98
C LEU A 26 -1.62 -7.57 -9.91
N GLN A 27 -2.48 -8.37 -10.53
CA GLN A 27 -2.10 -9.37 -11.52
C GLN A 27 -2.69 -8.97 -12.87
N ASP A 28 -2.00 -9.33 -13.96
CA ASP A 28 -2.43 -9.09 -15.34
C ASP A 28 -2.93 -7.65 -15.58
N ALA A 29 -2.14 -6.68 -15.09
CA ALA A 29 -2.51 -5.26 -15.07
C ALA A 29 -2.09 -4.53 -16.34
N GLU A 30 -2.92 -3.58 -16.78
CA GLU A 30 -2.58 -2.59 -17.80
C GLU A 30 -2.36 -1.22 -17.14
N LEU A 31 -1.29 -0.53 -17.53
CA LEU A 31 -0.88 0.75 -16.97
C LEU A 31 -0.91 1.83 -18.06
N THR A 32 -1.70 2.87 -17.80
CA THR A 32 -1.83 4.05 -18.66
C THR A 32 -1.23 5.27 -17.96
N PRO A 33 -0.14 5.85 -18.49
CA PRO A 33 0.46 7.04 -17.90
C PRO A 33 -0.42 8.27 -18.05
N LEU A 34 -0.49 9.10 -17.00
CA LEU A 34 -1.25 10.35 -17.01
C LEU A 34 -0.49 11.51 -17.70
N ASP A 35 0.81 11.36 -17.89
CA ASP A 35 1.71 12.36 -18.48
C ASP A 35 1.91 12.19 -20.00
N GLY A 36 1.16 11.27 -20.63
CA GLY A 36 1.27 10.98 -22.06
C GLY A 36 2.38 9.99 -22.42
N GLY A 37 3.03 9.37 -21.43
CA GLY A 37 3.91 8.22 -21.65
C GLY A 37 3.21 7.04 -22.34
N LYS A 38 4.00 6.11 -22.87
CA LYS A 38 3.48 4.90 -23.53
C LYS A 38 2.88 3.96 -22.48
N ALA A 39 1.70 3.41 -22.76
CA ALA A 39 1.09 2.37 -21.93
C ALA A 39 1.87 1.04 -21.96
N TRP A 40 1.80 0.28 -20.87
CA TRP A 40 2.44 -1.04 -20.76
C TRP A 40 1.62 -2.00 -19.91
N THR A 41 1.92 -3.28 -20.02
CA THR A 41 1.32 -4.35 -19.21
C THR A 41 2.31 -4.90 -18.20
N ALA A 42 1.79 -5.43 -17.10
CA ALA A 42 2.57 -6.08 -16.06
C ALA A 42 1.82 -7.32 -15.54
N GLN A 43 2.47 -8.49 -15.59
CA GLN A 43 1.88 -9.74 -15.07
C GLN A 43 1.70 -9.72 -13.56
N LEU A 44 2.59 -9.01 -12.85
CA LEU A 44 2.53 -8.84 -11.40
C LEU A 44 3.06 -7.45 -11.04
N LEU A 45 2.30 -6.70 -10.26
CA LEU A 45 2.68 -5.38 -9.78
C LEU A 45 2.39 -5.25 -8.28
N MET A 46 3.39 -4.81 -7.52
CA MET A 46 3.25 -4.45 -6.11
C MET A 46 3.18 -2.93 -5.99
N LEU A 47 2.00 -2.40 -5.67
CA LEU A 47 1.75 -0.98 -5.57
C LEU A 47 1.73 -0.53 -4.12
N ALA A 48 2.68 0.30 -3.70
CA ALA A 48 2.68 0.82 -2.34
C ALA A 48 1.49 1.76 -2.13
N SER A 49 0.70 1.52 -1.08
CA SER A 49 -0.52 2.28 -0.78
C SER A 49 -0.27 3.78 -0.66
N ARG A 50 0.92 4.19 -0.19
CA ARG A 50 1.34 5.60 -0.09
C ARG A 50 1.39 6.36 -1.44
N HIS A 51 1.46 5.66 -2.57
CA HIS A 51 1.50 6.27 -3.90
C HIS A 51 0.14 6.28 -4.58
N VAL A 52 -0.87 5.64 -3.98
CA VAL A 52 -2.23 5.61 -4.51
C VAL A 52 -2.92 6.92 -4.17
N ARG A 53 -3.36 7.67 -5.20
CA ARG A 53 -4.10 8.91 -5.00
C ARG A 53 -5.62 8.73 -4.99
N LEU A 54 -6.12 7.75 -5.73
CA LEU A 54 -7.54 7.48 -5.86
C LEU A 54 -7.74 5.99 -6.17
N ILE A 55 -8.72 5.39 -5.50
CA ILE A 55 -9.27 4.07 -5.85
C ILE A 55 -10.75 4.31 -6.10
N VAL A 56 -11.22 3.91 -7.28
CA VAL A 56 -12.65 3.91 -7.61
C VAL A 56 -13.06 2.44 -7.76
N PRO A 57 -14.00 1.94 -6.95
CA PRO A 57 -14.55 0.61 -7.17
C PRO A 57 -15.14 0.53 -8.57
N ALA A 58 -14.84 -0.54 -9.31
CA ALA A 58 -15.59 -0.82 -10.52
C ALA A 58 -17.05 -1.01 -10.13
N THR A 59 -17.95 -0.31 -10.80
CA THR A 59 -19.37 -0.67 -10.79
C THR A 59 -19.50 -1.91 -11.65
N ASP A 60 -19.92 -3.03 -11.06
CA ASP A 60 -20.37 -4.18 -11.84
C ASP A 60 -21.61 -3.75 -12.64
N ASP A 61 -21.54 -3.88 -13.97
CA ASP A 61 -22.71 -3.84 -14.87
C ASP A 61 -23.26 -5.26 -15.06
#